data_AF-J9FU86-F1
#
_entry.id   AF-J9FU86-F1
#
_cell.length_a   1.000
_cell.length_b   1.000
_cell.length_c   1.000
_cell.angle_alpha   90.00
_cell.angle_beta   90.00
_cell.angle_gamma   90.00
#
_symmetry.space_group_name_H-M   'P 1'
#
loop_
_entity.id
_entity.type
_entity.pdbx_description
1 polymer ?
#
loop_
_entity_poly.entity_id
_entity_poly.type
_entity_poly.pdbx_seq_one_letter_code
_entity_poly.pdbx_strand_id
1 'polypeptide(L)'
;GSVGNSDHALESSGKAGRSRWLGRRPHNRGVVMNPVDHPMGGGEGRQSGGHPRSRTGLYAKGLKTRAPKKQSNKYIIERANK
;
A
#
# COMPACT_ATOMS: atom_id res chain seq x y z
N GLY A 1 24.69 13.42 13.74
CA GLY A 1 24.63 13.88 12.34
C GLY A 1 23.40 13.30 11.67
N SER A 2 22.87 13.97 10.66
CA SER A 2 21.78 13.46 9.82
C SER A 2 22.34 12.83 8.54
N VAL A 3 21.54 11.98 7.89
CA VAL A 3 21.84 11.55 6.53
C VAL A 3 21.66 12.75 5.60
N GLY A 4 22.58 12.95 4.65
CA GLY A 4 22.49 14.02 3.65
C GLY A 4 21.37 13.81 2.63
N ASN A 5 21.18 14.76 1.71
CA ASN A 5 20.08 14.75 0.72
C ASN A 5 18.69 14.75 1.37
N SER A 6 18.44 15.70 2.28
CA SER A 6 17.15 15.90 2.96
C SER A 6 16.00 16.15 2.00
N ASP A 7 16.29 16.74 0.85
CA ASP A 7 15.29 17.24 -0.09
C ASP A 7 14.80 16.19 -1.08
N HIS A 8 15.32 14.95 -0.99
CA HIS A 8 14.89 13.84 -1.85
C HIS A 8 13.37 13.59 -1.82
N ALA A 9 12.70 13.87 -0.68
CA ALA A 9 11.25 13.74 -0.56
C ALA A 9 10.45 14.83 -1.30
N LEU A 10 11.10 15.94 -1.69
CA LEU A 10 10.50 17.06 -2.44
C LEU A 10 10.53 16.85 -3.96
N GLU A 11 11.26 15.84 -4.46
CA GLU A 11 11.36 15.55 -5.90
C GLU A 11 10.00 15.08 -6.46
N SER A 12 9.51 15.74 -7.51
CA SER A 12 8.34 15.30 -8.27
C SER A 12 8.76 14.59 -9.55
N SER A 13 8.20 13.40 -9.78
CA SER A 13 8.52 12.61 -10.98
C SER A 13 8.03 13.23 -12.29
N GLY A 14 6.99 14.08 -12.24
CA GLY A 14 6.45 14.86 -13.37
C GLY A 14 5.84 14.09 -14.56
N LYS A 15 6.28 12.86 -14.83
CA LYS A 15 5.83 12.03 -15.96
C LYS A 15 5.88 10.53 -15.62
N ALA A 16 5.06 9.74 -16.31
CA ALA A 16 5.04 8.29 -16.14
C ALA A 16 6.39 7.62 -16.47
N GLY A 17 7.16 8.16 -17.42
CA GLY A 17 8.46 7.63 -17.82
C GLY A 17 9.51 7.61 -16.70
N ARG A 18 9.48 8.57 -15.77
CA ARG A 18 10.41 8.61 -14.63
C ARG A 18 10.22 7.41 -13.71
N SER A 19 8.97 7.02 -13.42
CA SER A 19 8.66 5.80 -12.67
C SER A 19 9.21 4.54 -13.34
N ARG A 20 9.22 4.50 -14.68
CA ARG A 20 9.79 3.38 -15.44
C ARG A 20 11.30 3.30 -15.33
N TRP A 21 12.00 4.44 -15.33
CA TRP A 21 13.45 4.50 -15.09
C TRP A 21 13.83 4.01 -13.69
N LEU A 22 12.94 4.22 -12.71
CA LEU A 22 13.07 3.68 -11.35
C LEU A 22 12.69 2.17 -11.25
N GLY A 23 12.44 1.49 -12.37
CA GLY A 23 12.06 0.07 -12.41
C GLY A 23 10.62 -0.24 -12.00
N ARG A 24 9.77 0.78 -11.75
CA ARG A 24 8.37 0.58 -11.32
C ARG A 24 7.46 0.38 -12.53
N ARG A 25 6.69 -0.70 -12.53
CA ARG A 25 5.68 -1.03 -13.56
C ARG A 25 4.32 -0.39 -13.22
N PRO A 26 3.44 -0.16 -14.21
CA PRO A 26 2.08 0.29 -13.93
C PRO A 26 1.33 -0.74 -13.06
N HIS A 27 0.50 -0.24 -12.15
CA HIS A 27 -0.28 -1.06 -11.23
C HIS A 27 -1.78 -0.81 -11.44
N ASN A 28 -2.54 -1.88 -11.68
CA ASN A 28 -3.99 -1.80 -11.90
C ASN A 28 -4.75 -1.76 -10.56
N ARG A 29 -5.84 -0.99 -10.49
CA ARG A 29 -6.69 -0.92 -9.28
C ARG A 29 -7.55 -2.19 -9.17
N GLY A 30 -7.73 -2.71 -7.95
CA GLY A 30 -8.56 -3.92 -7.72
C GLY A 30 -10.02 -3.78 -8.15
N VAL A 31 -10.57 -2.57 -8.09
CA VAL A 31 -11.96 -2.24 -8.52
C VAL A 31 -12.17 -2.41 -10.03
N VAL A 32 -11.11 -2.34 -10.83
CA VAL A 32 -11.19 -2.49 -12.29
C VAL A 32 -11.09 -3.96 -12.72
N MET A 33 -10.82 -4.86 -11.77
CA MET A 33 -10.64 -6.29 -12.05
C MET A 33 -11.97 -7.04 -11.99
N ASN A 34 -11.98 -8.31 -12.41
CA ASN A 34 -13.14 -9.19 -12.27
C ASN A 34 -13.23 -9.78 -10.84
N PRO A 35 -14.38 -10.32 -10.42
CA PRO A 35 -14.54 -10.96 -9.10
C PRO A 35 -13.57 -12.12 -8.84
N VAL A 36 -13.13 -12.82 -9.90
CA VAL A 36 -12.14 -13.92 -9.80
C VAL A 36 -10.73 -13.43 -9.46
N ASP A 37 -10.39 -12.19 -9.86
CA ASP A 37 -9.05 -11.65 -9.73
C ASP A 37 -8.85 -10.89 -8.41
N HIS A 38 -9.91 -10.25 -7.91
CA HIS A 38 -9.83 -9.40 -6.74
C HIS A 38 -11.16 -9.38 -5.95
N PRO A 39 -11.12 -9.42 -4.60
CA PRO A 39 -12.31 -9.28 -3.76
C PRO A 39 -13.09 -7.96 -3.87
N MET A 40 -12.61 -7.02 -4.70
CA MET A 40 -13.22 -5.71 -4.93
C MET A 40 -13.63 -5.55 -6.41
N GLY A 41 -13.43 -6.59 -7.21
CA GLY A 41 -13.68 -6.59 -8.64
C GLY A 41 -15.12 -6.93 -8.98
N GLY A 42 -15.52 -6.56 -10.20
CA GLY A 42 -16.84 -6.79 -10.76
C GLY A 42 -17.94 -5.82 -10.33
N GLY A 43 -19.17 -6.21 -10.65
CA GLY A 43 -20.36 -5.36 -10.59
C GLY A 43 -20.64 -4.68 -11.94
N GLU A 44 -21.90 -4.34 -12.18
CA GLU A 44 -22.31 -3.62 -13.38
C GLU A 44 -21.89 -2.15 -13.29
N GLY A 45 -21.26 -1.64 -14.35
CA GLY A 45 -20.72 -0.29 -14.38
C GLY A 45 -19.60 -0.08 -13.36
N ARG A 46 -19.43 1.16 -12.90
CA ARG A 46 -18.39 1.52 -11.92
C ARG A 46 -18.91 1.34 -10.50
N GLN A 47 -18.30 0.42 -9.76
CA GLN A 47 -18.64 0.15 -8.35
C GLN A 47 -17.52 0.60 -7.38
N SER A 48 -17.85 0.67 -6.09
CA SER A 48 -16.92 1.11 -5.05
C SER A 48 -15.94 0.00 -4.59
N GLY A 49 -16.34 -1.27 -4.71
CA GLY A 49 -15.59 -2.42 -4.18
C GLY A 49 -15.77 -2.66 -2.68
N GLY A 50 -16.69 -1.95 -2.01
CA GLY A 50 -17.03 -2.16 -0.60
C GLY A 50 -15.88 -1.88 0.38
N HIS A 51 -15.74 -2.72 1.40
CA HIS A 51 -14.66 -2.62 2.38
C HIS A 51 -13.29 -2.89 1.71
N PRO A 52 -12.32 -1.96 1.77
CA PRO A 52 -11.05 -2.14 1.08
C PRO A 52 -10.28 -3.37 1.56
N ARG A 53 -9.98 -4.26 0.63
CA ARG A 53 -9.30 -5.53 0.87
C ARG A 53 -8.07 -5.67 -0.03
N SER A 54 -7.11 -6.46 0.43
CA SER A 54 -6.03 -7.00 -0.38
C SER A 54 -6.55 -8.11 -1.30
N ARG A 55 -5.70 -8.59 -2.22
CA ARG A 55 -6.01 -9.71 -3.11
C ARG A 55 -6.42 -10.98 -2.34
N THR A 56 -5.85 -11.22 -1.17
CA THR A 56 -6.18 -12.36 -0.30
C THR A 56 -7.37 -12.10 0.64
N GLY A 57 -8.04 -10.96 0.50
CA GLY A 57 -9.23 -10.62 1.29
C GLY A 57 -8.96 -9.97 2.64
N LEU A 58 -7.69 -9.81 3.05
CA LEU A 58 -7.32 -9.10 4.28
C LEU A 58 -7.68 -7.61 4.18
N TYR A 59 -8.18 -7.03 5.28
CA TYR A 59 -8.52 -5.60 5.32
C TYR A 59 -7.28 -4.72 5.09
N ALA A 60 -7.40 -3.78 4.15
CA ALA A 60 -6.33 -2.85 3.79
C ALA A 60 -6.36 -1.55 4.63
N LYS A 61 -7.37 -1.38 5.48
CA LYS A 61 -7.50 -0.24 6.40
C LYS A 61 -7.58 -0.73 7.85
N GLY A 62 -6.71 -0.21 8.72
CA GLY A 62 -6.75 -0.43 10.17
C GLY A 62 -6.26 -1.79 10.70
N LEU A 63 -6.06 -2.79 9.84
CA LEU A 63 -5.58 -4.11 10.27
C LEU A 63 -4.11 -4.06 10.71
N LYS A 64 -3.84 -4.39 11.99
CA LYS A 64 -2.47 -4.54 12.51
C LYS A 64 -1.88 -5.87 12.04
N THR A 65 -0.80 -5.82 11.27
CA THR A 65 -0.15 -7.02 10.69
C THR A 65 1.03 -7.54 11.51
N ARG A 66 1.52 -6.77 12.50
CA ARG A 66 2.64 -7.18 13.36
C ARG A 66 2.21 -8.27 14.34
N ALA A 67 2.94 -9.38 14.37
CA ALA A 67 2.66 -10.50 15.27
C ALA A 67 2.64 -10.07 16.75
N PRO A 68 1.58 -10.40 17.52
CA PRO A 68 1.41 -9.94 18.90
C PRO A 68 2.39 -10.56 19.89
N LYS A 69 2.98 -11.72 19.57
CA LYS A 69 3.91 -12.47 20.46
C LYS A 69 5.37 -12.39 20.03
N LYS A 70 5.75 -11.45 19.16
CA LYS A 70 7.14 -11.34 18.67
C LYS A 70 8.09 -10.99 19.82
N GLN A 71 9.20 -11.72 19.97
CA GLN A 71 10.16 -11.53 21.08
C GLN A 71 10.68 -10.09 21.20
N SER A 72 10.86 -9.39 20.09
CA SER A 72 11.28 -7.99 20.06
C SER A 72 10.31 -7.03 20.76
N ASN A 73 9.08 -7.44 21.08
CA ASN A 73 8.09 -6.60 21.77
C ASN A 73 8.59 -6.07 23.11
N LYS A 74 9.45 -6.84 23.80
CA LYS A 74 10.03 -6.45 25.08
C LYS A 74 10.95 -5.22 25.00
N TYR A 75 11.42 -4.87 23.79
CA TYR A 75 12.31 -3.74 23.55
C TYR A 75 11.59 -2.51 22.97
N ILE A 76 10.29 -2.61 22.68
CA ILE A 76 9.52 -1.52 22.06
C ILE A 76 8.69 -0.86 23.14
N ILE A 77 9.04 0.38 23.47
CA ILE A 77 8.36 1.19 24.49
C ILE A 77 7.09 1.82 23.91
N GLU A 78 7.18 2.39 22.70
CA GLU A 78 6.08 3.05 22.03
C GLU A 78 5.99 2.62 20.56
N ARG A 79 4.79 2.67 19.99
CA ARG A 79 4.59 2.47 18.55
C ARG A 79 4.82 3.79 17.81
N ALA A 80 5.16 3.69 16.53
CA ALA A 80 5.25 4.88 15.68
C ALA A 80 3.88 5.59 15.63
N ASN A 81 3.86 6.84 16.09
CA ASN A 81 2.74 7.75 15.90
C ASN A 81 2.76 8.32 14.49
N LYS A 82 1.62 8.86 14.06
CA LYS A 82 1.47 9.51 12.78
C LYS A 82 1.64 11.02 12.91
#